data_AF-A0A3D5NNM1-F1
#
_entry.id   AF-A0A3D5NNM1-F1
#
_cell.length_a   1.000
_cell.length_b   1.000
_cell.length_c   1.000
_cell.angle_alpha   90.00
_cell.angle_beta   90.00
_cell.angle_gamma   90.00
#
_symmetry.space_group_name_H-M   'P 1'
#
loop_
_entity.id
_entity.type
_entity.pdbx_description
1 polymer ?
#
loop_
_entity_poly.entity_id
_entity_poly.type
_entity_poly.pdbx_seq_one_letter_code
_entity_poly.pdbx_strand_id
1 'polypeptide(L)' 'MRNLIIEYQKVYQQVTQTMSETKDILASFVFGSMVTGDLWENSDIDFFVIYSGDEKGIRNVYS' A
#
# COMPACT_ATOMS: atom_id res chain seq x y z
N MET A 1 -20.18 7.13 -1.10
CA MET A 1 -19.45 6.91 0.18
C MET A 1 -19.38 5.45 0.64
N ARG A 2 -20.48 4.74 0.98
CA ARG A 2 -20.36 3.36 1.52
C ARG A 2 -19.66 2.38 0.56
N ASN A 3 -19.96 2.45 -0.73
CA ASN A 3 -19.30 1.62 -1.75
C ASN A 3 -17.81 1.97 -1.91
N LEU A 4 -17.48 3.27 -1.84
CA LEU A 4 -16.11 3.76 -1.94
C LEU A 4 -15.21 3.14 -0.86
N ILE A 5 -15.62 3.22 0.40
CA ILE A 5 -14.84 2.64 1.52
C ILE A 5 -14.60 1.14 1.31
N ILE A 6 -15.62 0.41 0.85
CA ILE A 6 -15.52 -1.02 0.57
C ILE A 6 -14.55 -1.31 -0.58
N GLU A 7 -14.52 -0.46 -1.61
CA GLU A 7 -13.59 -0.59 -2.74
C GLU A 7 -12.14 -0.39 -2.28
N TYR A 8 -11.83 0.66 -1.51
CA TYR A 8 -10.50 0.86 -0.93
C TYR A 8 -10.08 -0.30 -0.03
N GLN A 9 -10.99 -0.81 0.80
CA GLN A 9 -10.71 -1.96 1.67
C GLN A 9 -10.40 -3.24 0.88
N LYS A 10 -11.13 -3.49 -0.22
CA LYS A 10 -10.89 -4.64 -1.10
C LYS A 10 -9.52 -4.55 -1.79
N VAL A 11 -9.18 -3.37 -2.34
CA VAL A 11 -7.88 -3.15 -2.98
C VAL A 11 -6.75 -3.29 -1.96
N TYR A 12 -6.89 -2.66 -0.78
CA TYR A 12 -5.93 -2.80 0.32
C TYR A 12 -5.70 -4.27 0.71
N GLN A 13 -6.76 -5.05 0.86
CA GLN A 13 -6.67 -6.47 1.19
C GLN A 13 -5.93 -7.26 0.10
N GLN A 14 -6.25 -7.02 -1.18
CA GLN A 14 -5.58 -7.68 -2.30
C GLN A 14 -4.07 -7.36 -2.32
N VAL A 15 -3.71 -6.10 -2.19
CA VAL A 15 -2.30 -5.65 -2.21
C VAL A 15 -1.53 -6.23 -1.03
N THR A 16 -2.08 -6.15 0.18
CA THR A 16 -1.41 -6.68 1.38
C THR A 16 -1.28 -8.20 1.37
N GLN A 17 -2.26 -8.91 0.81
CA GLN A 17 -2.15 -10.36 0.60
C GLN A 17 -1.00 -10.68 -0.37
N THR A 18 -0.93 -10.02 -1.53
CA THR A 18 0.17 -10.20 -2.49
C THR A 18 1.53 -9.88 -1.85
N MET A 19 1.61 -8.81 -1.04
CA MET A 19 2.84 -8.48 -0.33
C MET A 19 3.24 -9.58 0.68
N SER A 20 2.27 -10.14 1.42
CA SER A 20 2.53 -11.19 2.41
C SER A 20 3.02 -12.51 1.80
N GLU A 21 2.65 -12.78 0.55
CA GLU A 21 3.07 -13.96 -0.20
C GLU A 21 4.41 -13.73 -0.94
N THR A 22 4.88 -12.47 -1.01
CA THR A 22 6.13 -12.10 -1.68
C THR A 22 7.31 -12.29 -0.74
N LYS A 23 8.15 -13.30 -1.01
CA LYS A 23 9.26 -13.73 -0.12
C LYS A 23 10.26 -12.62 0.24
N ASP A 24 10.48 -11.68 -0.67
CA ASP A 24 11.48 -10.63 -0.48
C ASP A 24 10.93 -9.44 0.30
N ILE A 25 9.63 -9.39 0.59
CA ILE A 25 9.04 -8.34 1.42
C ILE A 25 9.12 -8.78 2.89
N LEU A 26 9.80 -7.98 3.69
CA LEU A 26 10.01 -8.22 5.13
C LEU A 26 8.89 -7.61 5.99
N ALA A 27 8.38 -6.44 5.57
CA ALA A 27 7.28 -5.76 6.24
C ALA A 27 6.61 -4.75 5.29
N SER A 28 5.35 -4.42 5.55
CA SER A 28 4.65 -3.31 4.91
C SER A 28 3.84 -2.52 5.94
N PHE A 29 3.79 -1.21 5.75
CA PHE A 29 3.04 -0.27 6.58
C PHE A 29 2.16 0.58 5.68
N VAL A 30 0.90 0.76 6.06
CA VAL A 30 -0.01 1.71 5.41
C VAL A 30 -0.02 3.02 6.20
N PHE A 31 -0.08 4.13 5.48
CA PHE A 31 -0.20 5.46 6.09
C PHE A 31 -1.18 6.34 5.30
N GLY A 32 -1.33 7.61 5.69
CA GLY A 32 -2.19 8.56 5.00
C GLY A 32 -3.69 8.39 5.31
N SER A 33 -4.52 8.66 4.30
CA SER A 33 -5.99 8.70 4.40
C SER A 33 -6.60 7.38 4.90
N MET A 34 -6.00 6.25 4.52
CA MET A 34 -6.41 4.91 4.97
C MET A 34 -6.31 4.71 6.48
N VAL A 35 -5.37 5.39 7.16
CA VAL A 35 -5.18 5.32 8.62
C VAL A 35 -5.98 6.39 9.35
N THR A 36 -6.03 7.60 8.79
CA THR A 36 -6.73 8.74 9.41
C THR A 36 -8.25 8.66 9.25
N GLY A 37 -8.74 7.90 8.28
CA GLY A 37 -10.15 7.78 7.95
C GLY A 37 -10.69 8.89 7.04
N ASP A 38 -9.84 9.83 6.61
CA ASP A 38 -10.18 10.93 5.71
C ASP A 38 -10.17 10.47 4.23
N LEU A 39 -10.95 9.42 3.93
CA LEU A 39 -11.05 8.82 2.60
C LEU A 39 -12.11 9.51 1.74
N TRP A 40 -11.72 9.82 0.50
CA TRP A 40 -12.58 10.41 -0.52
C TRP A 40 -12.17 9.93 -1.91
N GLU A 41 -12.94 10.28 -2.94
CA GLU A 41 -12.87 9.65 -4.27
C GLU A 41 -11.52 9.78 -4.99
N ASN A 42 -10.70 10.76 -4.62
CA ASN A 42 -9.36 10.96 -5.19
C ASN A 42 -8.23 10.62 -4.21
N SER A 43 -8.51 9.82 -3.18
CA SER A 43 -7.47 9.34 -2.27
C SER A 43 -6.60 8.27 -2.94
N ASP A 44 -5.31 8.25 -2.59
CA ASP A 44 -4.44 7.13 -2.90
C ASP A 44 -4.32 6.17 -1.70
N ILE A 45 -3.70 5.01 -1.91
CA ILE A 45 -3.30 4.09 -0.83
C ILE A 45 -1.78 4.12 -0.72
N ASP A 46 -1.30 4.75 0.35
CA ASP A 46 0.13 4.92 0.57
C ASP A 46 0.73 3.76 1.37
N PHE A 47 1.79 3.16 0.83
CA PHE A 47 2.54 2.08 1.49
C PHE A 47 4.01 2.43 1.67
N PHE A 48 4.55 2.07 2.83
CA PHE A 48 5.98 1.99 3.10
C PHE A 48 6.35 0.51 3.25
N VAL A 49 7.22 0.01 2.37
CA VAL A 49 7.56 -1.42 2.29
C VAL A 49 9.03 -1.61 2.58
N ILE A 50 9.34 -2.54 3.49
CA ILE A 50 10.68 -3.01 3.78
C ILE A 50 10.89 -4.32 3.02
N TYR A 51 11.92 -4.38 2.18
CA TYR A 51 12.25 -5.58 1.40
C TYR A 51 13.71 -5.99 1.63
N SER A 52 13.99 -7.29 1.54
CA SER A 52 15.33 -7.85 1.58
C SER A 52 15.98 -7.72 0.21
N GLY A 53 16.66 -6.61 -0.05
CA GLY A 53 17.48 -6.49 -1.22
C GLY A 53 18.66 -5.55 -1.05
N ASP A 54 19.65 -5.75 -1.90
CA ASP A 54 20.92 -5.03 -1.87
C ASP A 54 20.94 -3.83 -2.83
N GLU A 55 19.78 -3.23 -3.16
CA GLU A 55 19.77 -2.08 -4.07
C GLU A 55 20.58 -0.93 -3.46
N LYS A 56 21.53 -0.42 -4.25
CA LYS A 56 22.38 0.70 -3.86
C LYS A 56 21.76 1.99 -4.36
N GLY A 57 21.23 2.79 -3.44
CA GLY A 57 20.74 4.14 -3.71
C GLY A 57 19.22 4.23 -3.86
N ILE A 58 18.75 5.34 -4.42
CA ILE A 58 17.32 5.63 -4.59
C ILE A 58 16.95 5.40 -6.05
N ARG A 59 15.97 4.52 -6.29
CA ARG A 59 15.35 4.34 -7.60
C ARG A 59 13.96 4.99 -7.58
N ASN A 60 13.80 6.06 -8.35
CA ASN A 60 12.49 6.64 -8.59
C ASN A 60 11.80 5.89 -9.73
N VAL A 61 10.58 5.42 -9.49
CA VAL A 61 9.75 4.74 -10.48
C VAL A 61 8.54 5.65 -10.75
N TYR A 62 8.26 5.89 -12.02
CA TYR A 62 7.10 6.66 -12.49
C TYR A 62 6.30 5.76 -13.45
N SER A 63 4.98 5.92 -13.46
CA SER A 63 4.03 5.16 -14.28
C SER A 63 3.15 6.09 -15.10
#